data_AF-A0A3M2WP51-F1
#
_entry.id   AF-A0A3M2WP51-F1
#
_cell.length_a   1.000
_cell.length_b   1.000
_cell.length_c   1.000
_cell.angle_alpha   90.00
_cell.angle_beta   90.00
_cell.angle_gamma   90.00
#
_symmetry.space_group_name_H-M   'P 1'
#
loop_
_entity.id
_entity.type
_entity.pdbx_description
1 polymer ?
#
loop_
_entity_poly.entity_id
_entity_poly.type
_entity_poly.pdbx_seq_one_letter_code
_entity_poly.pdbx_strand_id
1 'polypeptide(L)'
;ALAAAEKRLEELSVATTQAIMSSAVSEHNADPEAKSTFGFLDVDRIFSALAQRSDLPRESLAALEFMYLPMLRTDNLTIHELLLEQPVFFMGMVSRVFRAKDEEPRDLSETDRKLATATYRLLKGLKKLPGQKGNDVDEAALRTWCVDVRKLAQESNRGMVTDQLIGQILAHAPLGAKDSAWPHEAVRNVIEVLASPEVERGISLERYNMRGVYSKMPDEGGDQERALASQS
;
A
#
# COMPACT_ATOMS: atom_id res chain seq x y z
N ALA A 1 7.52 12.37 -30.12
CA ALA A 1 7.67 10.91 -29.95
C ALA A 1 6.77 10.40 -28.82
N LEU A 2 6.88 10.92 -27.59
CA LEU A 2 6.02 10.53 -26.45
C LEU A 2 4.51 10.64 -26.72
N ALA A 3 4.01 11.78 -27.21
CA ALA A 3 2.59 11.95 -27.53
C ALA A 3 2.08 11.00 -28.64
N ALA A 4 2.98 10.53 -29.53
CA ALA A 4 2.65 9.55 -30.54
C ALA A 4 2.65 8.11 -29.98
N ALA A 5 3.39 7.85 -28.91
CA ALA A 5 3.33 6.59 -28.17
C ALA A 5 2.07 6.51 -27.29
N GLU A 6 1.69 7.62 -26.63
CA GLU A 6 0.41 7.76 -25.89
C GLU A 6 -0.78 7.50 -26.80
N LYS A 7 -0.84 8.16 -27.96
CA LYS A 7 -1.94 7.98 -28.91
C LYS A 7 -2.03 6.54 -29.44
N ARG A 8 -0.89 5.88 -29.64
CA ARG A 8 -0.84 4.46 -30.01
C ARG A 8 -1.27 3.54 -28.87
N LEU A 9 -0.99 3.88 -27.61
CA LEU A 9 -1.44 3.12 -26.44
C LEU A 9 -2.96 3.19 -26.24
N GLU A 10 -3.59 4.33 -26.57
CA GLU A 10 -5.05 4.47 -26.60
C GLU A 10 -5.71 3.67 -27.72
N GLU A 11 -5.05 3.56 -28.88
CA GLU A 11 -5.54 2.80 -30.05
C GLU A 11 -5.31 1.27 -29.92
N LEU A 12 -4.41 0.84 -29.03
CA LEU A 12 -4.12 -0.57 -28.79
C LEU A 12 -5.18 -1.22 -27.90
N SER A 13 -5.55 -2.45 -28.23
CA SER A 13 -6.43 -3.25 -27.38
C SER A 13 -5.78 -3.49 -26.01
N VAL A 14 -6.60 -3.58 -24.95
CA VAL A 14 -6.11 -3.88 -23.59
C VAL A 14 -5.21 -5.12 -23.57
N ALA A 15 -5.60 -6.18 -24.27
CA ALA A 15 -4.82 -7.42 -24.36
C ALA A 15 -3.45 -7.20 -24.98
N THR A 16 -3.35 -6.35 -26.02
CA THR A 16 -2.06 -6.03 -26.66
C THR A 16 -1.18 -5.18 -25.76
N THR A 17 -1.76 -4.18 -25.07
CA THR A 17 -1.02 -3.35 -24.12
C THR A 17 -0.51 -4.16 -22.94
N GLN A 18 -1.34 -5.05 -22.38
CA GLN A 18 -0.94 -5.99 -21.32
C GLN A 18 0.20 -6.92 -21.77
N ALA A 19 0.11 -7.47 -22.98
CA ALA A 19 1.15 -8.35 -23.52
C ALA A 19 2.48 -7.62 -23.71
N ILE A 20 2.45 -6.41 -24.28
CA ILE A 20 3.66 -5.59 -24.48
C ILE A 20 4.29 -5.24 -23.13
N MET A 21 3.50 -4.79 -22.16
CA MET A 21 3.99 -4.43 -20.83
C MET A 21 4.56 -5.66 -20.08
N SER A 22 3.89 -6.80 -20.16
CA SER A 22 4.38 -8.04 -19.53
C SER A 22 5.68 -8.54 -20.16
N SER A 23 5.83 -8.41 -21.50
CA SER A 23 7.07 -8.73 -22.21
C SER A 23 8.20 -7.81 -21.79
N ALA A 24 7.94 -6.50 -21.72
CA ALA A 24 8.94 -5.50 -21.35
C ALA A 24 9.49 -5.71 -19.92
N VAL A 25 8.63 -6.08 -18.96
CA VAL A 25 9.09 -6.44 -17.60
C VAL A 25 9.92 -7.71 -17.60
N SER A 26 9.51 -8.72 -18.37
CA SER A 26 10.24 -9.99 -18.47
C SER A 26 11.63 -9.80 -19.06
N GLU A 27 11.74 -8.97 -20.11
CA GLU A 27 13.02 -8.59 -20.73
C GLU A 27 13.92 -7.81 -19.76
N HIS A 28 13.36 -6.83 -19.03
CA HIS A 28 14.13 -6.08 -18.03
C HIS A 28 14.60 -6.96 -16.86
N ASN A 29 13.78 -7.92 -16.43
CA ASN A 29 14.17 -8.85 -15.37
C ASN A 29 15.26 -9.84 -15.84
N ALA A 30 15.32 -10.15 -17.14
CA ALA A 30 16.33 -11.02 -17.73
C ALA A 30 17.67 -10.30 -17.96
N ASP A 31 17.63 -9.00 -18.28
CA ASP A 31 18.82 -8.14 -18.42
C ASP A 31 18.56 -6.76 -17.79
N PRO A 32 18.95 -6.57 -16.51
CA PRO A 32 18.75 -5.30 -15.80
C PRO A 32 19.57 -4.13 -16.36
N GLU A 33 20.67 -4.42 -17.08
CA GLU A 33 21.55 -3.40 -17.69
C GLU A 33 21.11 -3.05 -19.12
N ALA A 34 20.24 -3.87 -19.74
CA ALA A 34 19.57 -3.50 -20.98
C ALA A 34 18.79 -2.20 -20.74
N LYS A 35 19.07 -1.20 -21.58
CA LYS A 35 18.30 0.05 -21.61
C LYS A 35 16.84 -0.30 -21.88
N SER A 36 16.03 -0.31 -20.81
CA SER A 36 14.58 -0.33 -20.93
C SER A 36 14.18 0.73 -21.94
N THR A 37 13.39 0.34 -22.95
CA THR A 37 12.87 1.26 -23.96
C THR A 37 11.98 2.35 -23.34
N PHE A 38 11.51 2.13 -22.10
CA PHE A 38 10.72 3.07 -21.31
C PHE A 38 11.59 3.71 -20.24
N GLY A 39 11.76 5.04 -20.31
CA GLY A 39 12.35 5.78 -19.19
C GLY A 39 11.38 5.82 -18.00
N PHE A 40 11.89 6.04 -16.78
CA PHE A 40 11.06 6.15 -15.56
C PHE A 40 9.92 7.17 -15.68
N LEU A 41 10.11 8.25 -16.44
CA LEU A 41 9.07 9.27 -16.72
C LEU A 41 7.95 8.78 -17.65
N ASP A 42 8.17 7.72 -18.43
CA ASP A 42 7.17 7.13 -19.31
C ASP A 42 6.21 6.20 -18.54
N VAL A 43 6.70 5.52 -17.50
CA VAL A 43 5.92 4.49 -16.79
C VAL A 43 4.74 5.09 -16.01
N ASP A 44 4.97 6.11 -15.17
CA ASP A 44 3.88 6.76 -14.41
C ASP A 44 2.80 7.36 -15.35
N ARG A 45 3.20 7.87 -16.52
CA ARG A 45 2.27 8.39 -17.54
C ARG A 45 1.45 7.29 -18.19
N ILE A 46 2.08 6.16 -18.52
CA ILE A 46 1.37 4.98 -19.05
C ILE A 46 0.31 4.52 -18.07
N PHE A 47 0.65 4.38 -16.78
CA PHE A 47 -0.33 3.98 -15.76
C PHE A 47 -1.43 5.02 -15.55
N SER A 48 -1.11 6.31 -15.65
CA SER A 48 -2.13 7.37 -15.61
C SER A 48 -3.10 7.29 -16.79
N ALA A 49 -2.61 6.98 -18.00
CA ALA A 49 -3.46 6.77 -19.18
C ALA A 49 -4.29 5.49 -19.08
N LEU A 50 -3.71 4.40 -18.58
CA LEU A 50 -4.41 3.14 -18.36
C LEU A 50 -5.52 3.26 -17.31
N ALA A 51 -5.34 4.09 -16.28
CA ALA A 51 -6.38 4.35 -15.28
C ALA A 51 -7.62 5.07 -15.84
N GLN A 52 -7.51 5.75 -16.99
CA GLN A 52 -8.64 6.42 -17.64
C GLN A 52 -9.42 5.49 -18.60
N ARG A 53 -8.91 4.28 -18.84
CA ARG A 53 -9.53 3.31 -19.75
C ARG A 53 -10.69 2.58 -19.08
N SER A 54 -11.88 2.67 -19.64
CA SER A 54 -13.07 1.96 -19.15
C SER A 54 -13.10 0.47 -19.57
N ASP A 55 -12.29 0.07 -20.54
CA ASP A 55 -12.20 -1.29 -21.05
C ASP A 55 -11.18 -2.16 -20.28
N LEU A 56 -10.48 -1.59 -19.28
CA LEU A 56 -9.52 -2.28 -18.42
C LEU A 56 -10.12 -2.53 -17.02
N PRO A 57 -10.34 -3.79 -16.61
CA PRO A 57 -10.78 -4.10 -15.24
C PRO A 57 -9.78 -3.63 -14.19
N ARG A 58 -10.26 -3.21 -13.01
CA ARG A 58 -9.41 -2.72 -11.89
C ARG A 58 -8.38 -3.77 -11.45
N GLU A 59 -8.76 -5.03 -11.44
CA GLU A 59 -7.91 -6.16 -11.08
C GLU A 59 -6.77 -6.33 -12.09
N SER A 60 -7.06 -6.10 -13.37
CA SER A 60 -6.06 -6.15 -14.44
C SER A 60 -5.08 -4.99 -14.34
N LEU A 61 -5.57 -3.78 -14.04
CA LEU A 61 -4.72 -2.61 -13.82
C LEU A 61 -3.82 -2.81 -12.58
N ALA A 62 -4.37 -3.28 -11.47
CA ALA A 62 -3.61 -3.54 -10.26
C ALA A 62 -2.55 -4.65 -10.46
N ALA A 63 -2.83 -5.67 -11.27
CA ALA A 63 -1.83 -6.68 -11.63
C ALA A 63 -0.66 -6.08 -12.42
N LEU A 64 -0.94 -5.16 -13.35
CA LEU A 64 0.10 -4.41 -14.06
C LEU A 64 0.88 -3.51 -13.09
N GLU A 65 0.18 -2.77 -12.22
CA GLU A 65 0.81 -1.89 -11.22
C GLU A 65 1.75 -2.69 -10.30
N PHE A 66 1.35 -3.90 -9.90
CA PHE A 66 2.18 -4.79 -9.09
C PHE A 66 3.47 -5.21 -9.81
N MET A 67 3.40 -5.54 -11.10
CA MET A 67 4.58 -5.92 -11.89
C MET A 67 5.58 -4.78 -12.06
N TYR A 68 5.07 -3.55 -12.18
CA TYR A 68 5.88 -2.34 -12.34
C TYR A 68 6.20 -1.63 -11.02
N LEU A 69 5.78 -2.19 -9.88
CA LEU A 69 5.94 -1.58 -8.56
C LEU A 69 7.37 -1.12 -8.24
N PRO A 70 8.46 -1.82 -8.63
CA PRO A 70 9.82 -1.32 -8.41
C PRO A 70 10.16 -0.04 -9.19
N MET A 71 9.43 0.25 -10.27
CA MET A 71 9.65 1.38 -11.18
C MET A 71 8.68 2.53 -10.96
N LEU A 72 7.51 2.27 -10.37
CA LEU A 72 6.50 3.27 -10.04
C LEU A 72 6.96 4.18 -8.91
N ARG A 73 6.74 5.48 -9.06
CA ARG A 73 7.04 6.49 -8.03
C ARG A 73 5.79 7.08 -7.38
N THR A 74 4.63 6.72 -7.90
CA THR A 74 3.34 7.27 -7.49
C THR A 74 2.75 6.47 -6.32
N ASP A 75 2.29 7.17 -5.29
CA ASP A 75 1.68 6.58 -4.09
C ASP A 75 0.18 6.25 -4.25
N ASN A 76 -0.49 6.83 -5.24
CA ASN A 76 -1.93 6.65 -5.45
C ASN A 76 -2.20 5.66 -6.59
N LEU A 77 -2.10 4.38 -6.26
CA LEU A 77 -2.27 3.27 -7.21
C LEU A 77 -3.58 2.52 -6.96
N THR A 78 -4.18 1.98 -8.02
CA THR A 78 -5.40 1.15 -7.98
C THR A 78 -5.24 -0.05 -7.05
N ILE A 79 -4.04 -0.61 -7.00
CA ILE A 79 -3.68 -1.72 -6.14
C ILE A 79 -3.87 -1.39 -4.65
N HIS A 80 -3.68 -0.14 -4.21
CA HIS A 80 -3.94 0.24 -2.81
C HIS A 80 -5.42 0.11 -2.48
N GLU A 81 -6.31 0.51 -3.39
CA GLU A 81 -7.75 0.38 -3.19
C GLU A 81 -8.17 -1.09 -3.12
N LEU A 82 -7.65 -1.93 -4.03
CA LEU A 82 -7.93 -3.37 -4.00
C LEU A 82 -7.44 -4.04 -2.71
N LEU A 83 -6.30 -3.62 -2.16
CA LEU A 83 -5.81 -4.12 -0.87
C LEU A 83 -6.77 -3.79 0.28
N LEU A 84 -7.39 -2.61 0.25
CA LEU A 84 -8.36 -2.17 1.26
C LEU A 84 -9.76 -2.76 1.04
N GLU A 85 -10.09 -3.20 -0.18
CA GLU A 85 -11.37 -3.84 -0.51
C GLU A 85 -11.33 -5.36 -0.33
N GLN A 86 -10.19 -6.01 -0.58
CA GLN A 86 -10.08 -7.48 -0.68
C GLN A 86 -9.08 -8.06 0.35
N PRO A 87 -9.58 -8.59 1.49
CA PRO A 87 -8.74 -9.21 2.54
C PRO A 87 -7.80 -10.31 2.04
N VAL A 88 -8.26 -11.14 1.10
CA VAL A 88 -7.46 -12.23 0.51
C VAL A 88 -6.26 -11.69 -0.26
N PHE A 89 -6.46 -10.62 -1.02
CA PHE A 89 -5.40 -9.99 -1.80
C PHE A 89 -4.36 -9.33 -0.89
N PHE A 90 -4.82 -8.62 0.16
CA PHE A 90 -3.95 -8.08 1.20
C PHE A 90 -3.08 -9.16 1.85
N MET A 91 -3.68 -10.26 2.29
CA MET A 91 -2.94 -11.37 2.89
C MET A 91 -1.99 -12.07 1.92
N GLY A 92 -2.31 -12.09 0.63
CA GLY A 92 -1.39 -12.54 -0.42
C GLY A 92 -0.11 -11.69 -0.46
N MET A 93 -0.22 -10.37 -0.27
CA MET A 93 0.94 -9.47 -0.19
C MET A 93 1.71 -9.63 1.12
N VAL A 94 1.01 -9.74 2.25
CA VAL A 94 1.65 -10.01 3.55
C VAL A 94 2.46 -11.30 3.51
N SER A 95 1.92 -12.36 2.90
CA SER A 95 2.59 -13.66 2.82
C SER A 95 3.84 -13.66 1.94
N ARG A 96 3.92 -12.75 0.96
CA ARG A 96 5.12 -12.57 0.12
C ARG A 96 6.26 -11.85 0.83
N VAL A 97 5.91 -10.94 1.75
CA VAL A 97 6.89 -10.08 2.45
C VAL A 97 7.34 -10.70 3.75
N PHE A 98 6.40 -11.26 4.50
CA PHE A 98 6.63 -11.77 5.84
C PHE A 98 6.59 -13.30 5.82
N ARG A 99 7.59 -13.88 6.47
CA ARG A 99 7.67 -15.33 6.70
C ARG A 99 6.62 -15.76 7.72
N ALA A 100 6.10 -16.99 7.60
CA ALA A 100 5.31 -17.57 8.68
C ALA A 100 6.18 -17.73 9.94
N LYS A 101 5.55 -17.76 11.12
CA LYS A 101 6.26 -17.91 12.40
C LYS A 101 7.18 -19.14 12.42
N ASP A 102 6.75 -20.24 11.81
CA ASP A 102 7.41 -21.55 11.86
C ASP A 102 8.07 -21.96 10.52
N GLU A 103 8.22 -21.01 9.60
CA GLU A 103 8.84 -21.27 8.29
C GLU A 103 10.37 -21.02 8.36
N GLU A 104 11.15 -21.90 7.73
CA GLU A 104 12.61 -21.79 7.69
C GLU A 104 13.05 -20.59 6.83
N PRO A 105 14.20 -19.97 7.12
CA PRO A 105 14.77 -18.95 6.25
C PRO A 105 14.94 -19.49 4.82
N ARG A 106 14.38 -18.79 3.84
CA ARG A 106 14.55 -19.10 2.43
C ARG A 106 15.62 -18.21 1.82
N ASP A 107 16.51 -18.79 1.03
CA ASP A 107 17.37 -18.02 0.13
C ASP A 107 16.52 -17.45 -1.00
N LEU A 108 16.36 -16.12 -0.97
CA LEU A 108 15.67 -15.37 -2.02
C LEU A 108 16.66 -14.95 -3.09
N SER A 109 16.27 -15.11 -4.36
CA SER A 109 16.99 -14.51 -5.48
C SER A 109 17.01 -12.98 -5.34
N GLU A 110 17.93 -12.29 -6.04
CA GLU A 110 17.98 -10.83 -6.02
C GLU A 110 16.67 -10.20 -6.53
N THR A 111 16.07 -10.81 -7.55
CA THR A 111 14.78 -10.41 -8.12
C THR A 111 13.65 -10.57 -7.10
N ASP A 112 13.57 -11.70 -6.40
CA ASP A 112 12.56 -11.93 -5.37
C ASP A 112 12.71 -10.94 -4.21
N ARG A 113 13.96 -10.60 -3.84
CA ARG A 113 14.26 -9.61 -2.79
C ARG A 113 13.82 -8.20 -3.19
N LYS A 114 14.05 -7.79 -4.44
CA LYS A 114 13.58 -6.50 -4.98
C LYS A 114 12.06 -6.44 -4.97
N LEU A 115 11.38 -7.51 -5.41
CA LEU A 115 9.92 -7.59 -5.40
C LEU A 115 9.34 -7.57 -3.98
N ALA A 116 9.93 -8.30 -3.03
CA ALA A 116 9.51 -8.28 -1.63
C ALA A 116 9.68 -6.89 -1.02
N THR A 117 10.78 -6.19 -1.34
CA THR A 117 11.01 -4.80 -0.90
C THR A 117 9.97 -3.85 -1.48
N ALA A 118 9.66 -3.96 -2.77
CA ALA A 118 8.63 -3.15 -3.40
C ALA A 118 7.24 -3.44 -2.79
N THR A 119 6.90 -4.72 -2.57
CA THR A 119 5.64 -5.13 -1.95
C THR A 119 5.53 -4.62 -0.52
N TYR A 120 6.63 -4.63 0.25
CA TYR A 120 6.66 -4.02 1.57
C TYR A 120 6.37 -2.51 1.51
N ARG A 121 6.99 -1.79 0.56
CA ARG A 121 6.72 -0.35 0.35
C ARG A 121 5.26 -0.10 -0.02
N LEU A 122 4.66 -0.94 -0.85
CA LEU A 122 3.24 -0.87 -1.19
C LEU A 122 2.35 -1.00 0.05
N LEU A 123 2.61 -2.01 0.90
CA LEU A 123 1.85 -2.18 2.15
C LEU A 123 2.03 -0.97 3.09
N LYS A 124 3.24 -0.43 3.18
CA LYS A 124 3.55 0.79 3.95
C LYS A 124 2.96 2.07 3.34
N GLY A 125 2.61 2.06 2.05
CA GLY A 125 2.01 3.17 1.33
C GLY A 125 0.51 3.33 1.57
N LEU A 126 -0.14 2.38 2.27
CA LEU A 126 -1.55 2.44 2.61
C LEU A 126 -1.85 3.57 3.61
N LYS A 127 -2.28 4.72 3.06
CA LYS A 127 -2.64 5.94 3.81
C LYS A 127 -4.16 6.15 3.95
N LYS A 128 -4.96 5.15 3.57
CA LYS A 128 -6.43 5.16 3.64
C LYS A 128 -6.92 3.91 4.36
N LEU A 129 -8.13 4.00 4.91
CA LEU A 129 -8.78 2.90 5.61
C LEU A 129 -9.77 2.15 4.69
N PRO A 130 -10.00 0.85 4.93
CA PRO A 130 -11.11 0.13 4.33
C PRO A 130 -12.44 0.85 4.62
N GLY A 131 -13.27 1.05 3.58
CA GLY A 131 -14.55 1.74 3.71
C GLY A 131 -14.48 3.26 3.87
N GLN A 132 -13.29 3.88 3.78
CA GLN A 132 -13.15 5.33 3.91
C GLN A 132 -13.59 6.07 2.64
N LYS A 133 -14.40 7.12 2.81
CA LYS A 133 -14.81 8.07 1.76
C LYS A 133 -14.59 9.50 2.24
N GLY A 134 -13.51 10.12 1.79
CA GLY A 134 -13.08 11.43 2.31
C GLY A 134 -12.70 11.32 3.79
N ASN A 135 -13.40 12.05 4.65
CA ASN A 135 -13.21 12.00 6.10
C ASN A 135 -14.17 11.04 6.81
N ASP A 136 -15.13 10.48 6.09
CA ASP A 136 -16.07 9.50 6.64
C ASP A 136 -15.49 8.08 6.54
N VAL A 137 -15.81 7.25 7.53
CA VAL A 137 -15.33 5.87 7.62
C VAL A 137 -16.51 4.95 7.93
N ASP A 138 -16.82 4.05 7.00
CA ASP A 138 -17.82 3.00 7.21
C ASP A 138 -17.30 1.97 8.22
N GLU A 139 -17.83 2.01 9.44
CA GLU A 139 -17.47 1.10 10.53
C GLU A 139 -17.70 -0.36 10.18
N ALA A 140 -18.80 -0.69 9.49
CA ALA A 140 -19.14 -2.07 9.18
C ALA A 140 -18.18 -2.66 8.14
N ALA A 141 -17.85 -1.87 7.11
CA ALA A 141 -16.85 -2.25 6.11
C ALA A 141 -15.46 -2.42 6.74
N LEU A 142 -15.03 -1.45 7.56
CA LEU A 142 -13.74 -1.49 8.25
C LEU A 142 -13.63 -2.71 9.18
N ARG A 143 -14.64 -2.92 10.02
CA ARG A 143 -14.69 -4.04 10.96
C ARG A 143 -14.65 -5.38 10.25
N THR A 144 -15.46 -5.54 9.20
CA THR A 144 -15.51 -6.79 8.41
C THR A 144 -14.16 -7.09 7.79
N TRP A 145 -13.55 -6.09 7.15
CA TRP A 145 -12.21 -6.24 6.57
C TRP A 145 -11.18 -6.65 7.62
N CYS A 146 -11.14 -6.01 8.79
CA CYS A 146 -10.21 -6.37 9.86
C CYS A 146 -10.43 -7.81 10.35
N VAL A 147 -11.67 -8.24 10.56
CA VAL A 147 -11.97 -9.61 11.02
C VAL A 147 -11.53 -10.64 9.99
N ASP A 148 -11.84 -10.41 8.72
CA ASP A 148 -11.48 -11.33 7.63
C ASP A 148 -9.97 -11.44 7.44
N VAL A 149 -9.25 -10.30 7.44
CA VAL A 149 -7.78 -10.29 7.37
C VAL A 149 -7.17 -11.03 8.55
N ARG A 150 -7.67 -10.83 9.77
CA ARG A 150 -7.16 -11.53 10.96
C ARG A 150 -7.41 -13.03 10.89
N LYS A 151 -8.57 -13.46 10.41
CA LYS A 151 -8.88 -14.87 10.20
C LYS A 151 -7.87 -15.52 9.25
N LEU A 152 -7.66 -14.91 8.08
CA LEU A 152 -6.68 -15.38 7.08
C LEU A 152 -5.23 -15.35 7.62
N ALA A 153 -4.89 -14.39 8.48
CA ALA A 153 -3.58 -14.30 9.12
C ALA A 153 -3.32 -15.44 10.11
N GLN A 154 -4.35 -15.90 10.82
CA GLN A 154 -4.24 -17.08 11.69
C GLN A 154 -4.07 -18.34 10.85
N GLU A 155 -4.84 -18.51 9.77
CA GLU A 155 -4.74 -19.65 8.85
C GLU A 155 -3.35 -19.76 8.18
N SER A 156 -2.64 -18.63 8.03
CA SER A 156 -1.31 -18.56 7.41
C SER A 156 -0.15 -18.35 8.41
N ASN A 157 -0.39 -18.50 9.71
CA ASN A 157 0.62 -18.35 10.78
C ASN A 157 1.37 -17.00 10.77
N ARG A 158 0.64 -15.92 10.45
CA ARG A 158 1.14 -14.53 10.33
C ARG A 158 0.35 -13.53 11.20
N GLY A 159 -0.44 -14.03 12.17
CA GLY A 159 -1.32 -13.21 13.00
C GLY A 159 -0.67 -11.98 13.64
N MET A 160 0.48 -12.13 14.29
CA MET A 160 1.15 -11.02 15.01
C MET A 160 1.56 -9.88 14.07
N VAL A 161 2.21 -10.20 12.94
CA VAL A 161 2.64 -9.18 11.99
C VAL A 161 1.45 -8.54 11.28
N THR A 162 0.41 -9.33 10.97
CA THR A 162 -0.79 -8.80 10.36
C THR A 162 -1.55 -7.86 11.29
N ASP A 163 -1.69 -8.18 12.58
CA ASP A 163 -2.31 -7.28 13.55
C ASP A 163 -1.56 -5.94 13.63
N GLN A 164 -0.21 -5.96 13.60
CA GLN A 164 0.59 -4.74 13.54
C GLN A 164 0.34 -3.94 12.26
N LEU A 165 0.25 -4.59 11.09
CA LEU A 165 -0.06 -3.92 9.82
C LEU A 165 -1.46 -3.31 9.83
N ILE A 166 -2.47 -4.00 10.38
CA ILE A 166 -3.81 -3.44 10.60
C ILE A 166 -3.70 -2.18 11.44
N GLY A 167 -2.97 -2.24 12.56
CA GLY A 167 -2.75 -1.07 13.41
C GLY A 167 -2.11 0.11 12.67
N GLN A 168 -1.13 -0.16 11.80
CA GLN A 168 -0.52 0.88 10.97
C GLN A 168 -1.54 1.53 10.02
N ILE A 169 -2.43 0.75 9.41
CA ILE A 169 -3.51 1.29 8.56
C ILE A 169 -4.48 2.15 9.38
N LEU A 170 -4.90 1.67 10.56
CA LEU A 170 -5.80 2.41 11.44
C LEU A 170 -5.19 3.73 11.94
N ALA A 171 -3.87 3.85 12.00
CA ALA A 171 -3.20 5.08 12.40
C ALA A 171 -3.42 6.25 11.43
N HIS A 172 -3.75 5.96 10.16
CA HIS A 172 -4.10 6.95 9.13
C HIS A 172 -5.56 7.42 9.22
N ALA A 173 -6.28 7.08 10.30
CA ALA A 173 -7.66 7.48 10.49
C ALA A 173 -7.84 9.01 10.44
N PRO A 174 -8.90 9.52 9.78
CA PRO A 174 -9.26 10.93 9.86
C PRO A 174 -9.75 11.30 11.28
N LEU A 175 -9.99 12.60 11.50
CA LEU A 175 -10.67 13.09 12.71
C LEU A 175 -12.13 12.65 12.71
N GLY A 176 -12.69 12.43 13.91
CA GLY A 176 -14.10 12.07 14.08
C GLY A 176 -15.04 13.15 13.55
N ALA A 177 -16.10 12.74 12.87
CA ALA A 177 -17.08 13.67 12.30
C ALA A 177 -17.89 14.40 13.39
N LYS A 178 -18.08 13.75 14.55
CA LYS A 178 -18.91 14.24 15.65
C LYS A 178 -18.18 15.15 16.63
N ASP A 179 -16.92 14.83 16.94
CA ASP A 179 -16.16 15.45 18.03
C ASP A 179 -14.84 16.07 17.56
N SER A 180 -14.47 15.92 16.29
CA SER A 180 -13.18 16.35 15.72
C SER A 180 -11.97 15.78 16.46
N ALA A 181 -12.13 14.70 17.23
CA ALA A 181 -11.05 14.04 17.93
C ALA A 181 -10.52 12.85 17.14
N TRP A 182 -9.23 12.58 17.28
CA TRP A 182 -8.58 11.44 16.64
C TRP A 182 -8.54 10.22 17.58
N PRO A 183 -8.71 8.98 17.05
CA PRO A 183 -9.11 8.66 15.68
C PRO A 183 -10.62 8.81 15.46
N HIS A 184 -11.09 8.72 14.21
CA HIS A 184 -12.52 8.67 13.86
C HIS A 184 -13.30 7.66 14.73
N GLU A 185 -14.55 7.95 15.09
CA GLU A 185 -15.33 7.12 16.04
C GLU A 185 -15.44 5.65 15.60
N ALA A 186 -15.64 5.40 14.31
CA ALA A 186 -15.65 4.06 13.71
C ALA A 186 -14.36 3.28 14.01
N VAL A 187 -13.21 3.97 14.00
CA VAL A 187 -11.91 3.36 14.26
C VAL A 187 -11.74 3.06 15.74
N ARG A 188 -12.24 3.91 16.65
CA ARG A 188 -12.25 3.65 18.10
C ARG A 188 -13.02 2.37 18.40
N ASN A 189 -14.23 2.25 17.85
CA ASN A 189 -15.07 1.07 18.00
C ASN A 189 -14.36 -0.19 17.47
N VAL A 190 -13.69 -0.10 16.32
CA VAL A 190 -12.91 -1.22 15.78
C VAL A 190 -11.74 -1.59 16.69
N ILE A 191 -10.99 -0.63 17.23
CA ILE A 191 -9.89 -0.90 18.17
C ILE A 191 -10.43 -1.64 19.41
N GLU A 192 -11.52 -1.16 19.99
CA GLU A 192 -12.17 -1.79 21.15
C GLU A 192 -12.63 -3.23 20.86
N VAL A 193 -13.25 -3.44 19.69
CA VAL A 193 -13.71 -4.77 19.27
C VAL A 193 -12.56 -5.73 18.99
N LEU A 194 -11.48 -5.24 18.37
CA LEU A 194 -10.32 -6.07 18.04
C LEU A 194 -9.52 -6.46 19.29
N ALA A 195 -9.49 -5.57 20.30
CA ALA A 195 -8.85 -5.76 21.61
C ALA A 195 -7.49 -6.47 21.53
N SER A 196 -6.63 -5.99 20.62
CA SER A 196 -5.34 -6.63 20.31
C SER A 196 -4.18 -5.69 20.63
N PRO A 197 -3.29 -6.07 21.57
CA PRO A 197 -2.07 -5.32 21.86
C PRO A 197 -1.15 -5.13 20.65
N GLU A 198 -1.19 -6.05 19.68
CA GLU A 198 -0.40 -5.95 18.46
C GLU A 198 -0.95 -4.90 17.50
N VAL A 199 -2.28 -4.74 17.45
CA VAL A 199 -2.92 -3.63 16.71
C VAL A 199 -2.56 -2.30 17.34
N GLU A 200 -2.66 -2.17 18.67
CA GLU A 200 -2.28 -0.94 19.39
C GLU A 200 -0.79 -0.59 19.22
N ARG A 201 0.08 -1.62 19.22
CA ARG A 201 1.49 -1.45 18.90
C ARG A 201 1.69 -0.97 17.47
N GLY A 202 0.98 -1.54 16.50
CA GLY A 202 0.98 -1.10 15.11
C GLY A 202 0.60 0.38 14.96
N ILE A 203 -0.46 0.81 15.65
CA ILE A 203 -0.89 2.21 15.69
C ILE A 203 0.23 3.10 16.23
N SER A 204 0.79 2.73 17.38
CA SER A 204 1.83 3.51 18.05
C SER A 204 3.09 3.65 17.18
N LEU A 205 3.54 2.56 16.55
CA LEU A 205 4.69 2.56 15.64
C LEU A 205 4.44 3.45 14.43
N GLU A 206 3.27 3.36 13.81
CA GLU A 206 2.97 4.19 12.64
C GLU A 206 2.86 5.67 13.00
N ARG A 207 2.19 6.00 14.12
CA ARG A 207 2.12 7.38 14.62
C ARG A 207 3.50 7.95 14.89
N TYR A 208 4.44 7.13 15.38
CA TYR A 208 5.83 7.53 15.51
C TYR A 208 6.48 7.78 14.14
N ASN A 209 6.32 6.85 13.19
CA ASN A 209 6.92 6.95 11.85
C ASN A 209 6.37 8.13 11.02
N MET A 210 5.09 8.47 11.17
CA MET A 210 4.46 9.63 10.53
C MET A 210 5.11 10.95 10.94
N ARG A 211 5.75 11.00 12.12
CA ARG A 211 6.50 12.19 12.60
C ARG A 211 7.79 12.43 11.81
N GLY A 212 8.22 11.46 11.00
CA GLY A 212 9.44 11.53 10.19
C GLY A 212 10.73 11.32 10.99
N VAL A 213 11.86 11.35 10.29
CA VAL A 213 13.20 11.31 10.93
C VAL A 213 13.46 12.67 11.56
N TYR A 214 13.49 12.68 12.89
CA TYR A 214 13.85 13.85 13.67
C TYR A 214 15.37 13.98 13.77
N SER A 215 15.95 14.96 13.09
CA SER A 215 17.32 15.43 13.36
C SER A 215 17.25 16.84 13.91
N LYS A 216 17.61 17.03 15.19
CA LYS A 216 17.85 18.37 15.75
C LYS A 216 18.98 19.04 14.95
N MET A 217 18.71 20.17 14.30
CA MET A 217 19.80 21.12 14.02
C MET A 217 20.17 21.83 15.34
N PRO A 218 21.45 22.13 15.60
CA PRO A 218 21.92 22.65 16.90
C PRO A 218 21.27 23.96 17.38
N ASP A 219 20.53 24.65 16.52
CA ASP A 219 20.06 26.03 16.66
C ASP A 219 18.53 26.21 16.60
N GLU A 220 17.73 25.16 16.39
CA GLU A 220 16.26 25.24 16.45
C GLU A 220 15.75 25.03 17.89
N GLY A 221 15.16 26.08 18.47
CA GLY A 221 14.45 26.02 19.75
C GLY A 221 13.14 25.21 19.68
N GLY A 222 12.59 24.85 20.84
CA GLY A 222 11.41 23.96 21.02
C GLY A 222 10.06 24.52 20.57
N ASP A 223 9.99 25.22 19.44
CA ASP A 223 8.73 25.68 18.83
C ASP A 223 7.87 24.52 18.34
N GLN A 224 8.49 23.46 17.81
CA GLN A 224 7.78 22.25 17.38
C GLN A 224 7.26 21.42 18.57
N GLU A 225 8.01 21.34 19.68
CA GLU A 225 7.55 20.68 20.92
C GLU A 225 6.31 21.39 21.51
N ARG A 226 6.25 22.72 21.39
CA ARG A 226 5.09 23.53 21.80
C ARG A 226 3.87 23.33 20.90
N ALA A 227 4.04 23.18 19.58
CA ALA A 227 2.95 22.86 18.67
C ALA A 227 2.40 21.43 18.91
N LEU A 228 3.24 20.51 19.36
CA LEU A 228 2.86 19.14 19.69
C LEU A 228 2.11 19.03 21.02
N ALA A 229 2.44 19.85 22.02
CA ALA A 229 1.70 19.92 23.28
C ALA A 229 0.29 20.52 23.13
N SER A 230 0.01 21.23 22.02
CA SER A 230 -1.33 21.72 21.72
C SER A 230 -2.24 20.73 20.98
N GLN A 231 -1.73 19.54 20.63
CA GLN A 231 -2.49 18.47 19.95
C GLN A 231 -2.81 17.26 20.85
N SER A 232 -2.47 17.34 22.14
CA SER A 232 -2.77 16.32 23.16
C SER A 232 -4.04 16.63 23.93
#